data_AF-A0A950U075-F1
#
_entry.id   AF-A0A950U075-F1
#
_cell.length_a   1.000
_cell.length_b   1.000
_cell.length_c   1.000
_cell.angle_alpha   90.00
_cell.angle_beta   90.00
_cell.angle_gamma   90.00
#
_symmetry.space_group_name_H-M   'P 1'
#
loop_
_entity.id
_entity.type
_entity.pdbx_description
1 polymer ?
#
loop_
_entity_poly.entity_id
_entity_poly.type
_entity_poly.pdbx_seq_one_letter_code
_entity_poly.pdbx_strand_id
1 'polypeptide(L)' 'MAQSFVEHVASLMEDKGRRMYGLHDVTQLQHALQSALATEQAGCGSALIT' A
#
# COMPACT_ATOMS: atom_id res chain seq x y z
N MET A 1 23.89 3.70 7.59
CA MET A 1 23.17 2.42 7.46
C MET A 1 22.40 2.46 6.16
N ALA A 2 22.45 1.42 5.34
CA ALA A 2 21.64 1.36 4.12
C ALA A 2 20.16 1.21 4.51
N GLN A 3 19.28 1.99 3.89
CA GLN A 3 17.83 1.88 4.09
C GLN A 3 17.36 0.52 3.57
N SER A 4 16.58 -0.21 4.35
CA SER A 4 15.95 -1.44 3.89
C SER A 4 14.88 -1.15 2.84
N PHE A 5 14.55 -2.14 2.01
CA PHE A 5 13.48 -2.01 1.02
C PHE A 5 12.14 -1.63 1.66
N VAL A 6 11.80 -2.22 2.81
CA VAL A 6 10.56 -1.93 3.54
C VAL A 6 10.53 -0.48 4.02
N GLU A 7 11.62 0.02 4.60
CA GLU A 7 11.73 1.43 5.01
C GLU A 7 11.63 2.38 3.82
N HIS A 8 12.14 1.98 2.65
CA HIS A 8 12.04 2.76 1.43
C HIS A 8 10.59 2.84 0.92
N VAL A 9 9.87 1.72 0.90
CA VAL A 9 8.45 1.68 0.53
C VAL A 9 7.60 2.48 1.51
N ALA A 10 7.87 2.37 2.82
CA ALA A 10 7.17 3.14 3.85
C ALA A 10 7.35 4.65 3.64
N SER A 11 8.57 5.10 3.37
CA SER A 11 8.86 6.50 3.05
C SER A 11 8.16 6.97 1.77
N LEU A 12 8.13 6.15 0.72
CA LEU A 12 7.39 6.46 -0.51
C LEU A 12 5.88 6.60 -0.26
N MET A 13 5.31 5.72 0.57
CA MET A 13 3.90 5.78 0.94
C MET A 13 3.57 7.02 1.77
N GLU A 14 4.45 7.43 2.68
CA GLU A 14 4.26 8.64 3.48
C GLU A 14 4.32 9.91 2.62
N ASP A 15 5.28 9.98 1.69
CA ASP A 15 5.52 11.14 0.85
C ASP A 15 4.49 11.30 -0.29
N LYS A 16 4.07 10.18 -0.89
CA LYS A 16 3.26 10.19 -2.13
C LYS A 16 1.87 9.64 -1.95
N GLY A 17 1.67 8.76 -0.96
CA GLY A 17 0.43 8.00 -0.77
C GLY A 17 -0.80 8.85 -0.42
N ARG A 18 -0.61 10.12 -0.07
CA ARG A 18 -1.69 11.06 0.27
C ARG A 18 -2.39 11.69 -0.95
N ARG A 19 -1.89 11.47 -2.16
CA ARG A 19 -2.54 11.94 -3.40
C ARG A 19 -3.78 11.12 -3.71
N MET A 20 -4.76 11.73 -4.38
CA MET A 20 -5.94 11.00 -4.88
C MET A 20 -5.53 9.87 -5.83
N TYR A 21 -6.23 8.74 -5.72
CA TYR A 21 -6.09 7.62 -6.63
C TYR A 21 -7.04 7.80 -7.82
N GLY A 22 -6.54 8.41 -8.90
CA GLY A 22 -7.33 8.65 -10.11
C GLY A 22 -8.54 9.56 -9.86
N LEU A 23 -9.72 9.11 -10.28
CA LEU A 23 -11.00 9.79 -10.05
C LEU A 23 -11.77 9.27 -8.82
N HIS A 24 -11.13 8.43 -8.00
CA HIS A 24 -11.76 7.86 -6.80
C HIS A 24 -11.59 8.78 -5.59
N ASP A 25 -12.58 8.77 -4.69
CA ASP A 25 -12.56 9.52 -3.42
C ASP A 25 -11.74 8.78 -2.34
N VAL A 26 -10.58 8.26 -2.74
CA VAL A 26 -9.59 7.63 -1.86
C VAL A 26 -8.19 8.02 -2.29
N THR A 27 -7.26 8.04 -1.34
CA THR A 27 -5.84 8.26 -1.61
C THR A 27 -5.17 6.99 -2.15
N GLN A 28 -4.00 7.14 -2.77
CA GLN A 28 -3.19 6.02 -3.23
C GLN A 28 -2.86 5.04 -2.09
N LEU A 29 -2.57 5.56 -0.88
CA LEU A 29 -2.33 4.74 0.30
C LEU A 29 -3.59 4.01 0.76
N GLN A 30 -4.74 4.69 0.81
CA GLN A 30 -6.01 4.06 1.17
C GLN A 30 -6.35 2.92 0.20
N HIS A 31 -6.20 3.15 -1.11
CA HIS A 31 -6.43 2.12 -2.12
C HIS A 31 -5.51 0.91 -1.95
N ALA A 32 -4.21 1.14 -1.70
CA ALA A 32 -3.24 0.06 -1.48
C ALA A 32 -3.58 -0.78 -0.24
N LEU A 33 -3.91 -0.13 0.87
CA LEU A 33 -4.28 -0.81 2.12
C LEU A 33 -5.61 -1.56 2.01
N GLN A 34 -6.61 -0.97 1.35
CA GLN A 34 -7.89 -1.64 1.07
C GLN A 34 -7.70 -2.88 0.22
N SER A 35 -6.83 -2.81 -0.80
CA SER A 35 -6.50 -3.94 -1.67
C SER A 35 -5.83 -5.07 -0.89
N ALA A 36 -4.80 -4.74 -0.09
CA ALA A 36 -4.10 -5.71 0.75
C ALA A 36 -5.05 -6.39 1.74
N LEU A 37 -5.91 -5.62 2.41
CA LEU A 37 -6.91 -6.12 3.34
C LEU A 37 -7.95 -7.03 2.66
N ALA A 38 -8.43 -6.66 1.47
CA ALA A 38 -9.38 -7.47 0.72
C ALA A 38 -8.77 -8.83 0.33
N THR A 39 -7.50 -8.85 -0.07
CA THR A 39 -6.75 -10.07 -0.37
C THR A 39 -6.57 -10.96 0.87
N GLU A 40 -6.25 -10.36 2.02
CA GLU A 40 -6.17 -11.08 3.30
C GLU A 40 -7.52 -11.71 3.68
N GLN A 41 -8.60 -10.93 3.59
CA GLN A 41 -9.96 -11.39 3.90
C GLN A 41 -10.47 -12.46 2.94
N ALA A 42 -10.01 -12.46 1.69
CA ALA A 42 -10.32 -13.50 0.71
C ALA A 42 -9.55 -14.82 0.97
N GLY A 43 -8.69 -14.88 1.99
CA GLY A 43 -7.87 -16.05 2.30
C GLY A 43 -6.78 -16.31 1.26
N CYS A 44 -6.40 -15.29 0.48
CA CYS A 44 -5.35 -15.41 -0.51
C CYS A 44 -3.96 -15.54 0.15
N GLY A 45 -3.04 -16.18 -0.57
CA GLY A 45 -1.67 -16.39 -0.08
C GLY A 45 -0.93 -15.08 0.18
N SER A 46 -0.03 -15.09 1.17
CA SER A 46 0.77 -13.92 1.58
C SER A 46 1.60 -13.30 0.46
N ALA A 47 1.94 -14.06 -0.58
CA ALA A 47 2.63 -13.57 -1.78
C ALA A 47 1.85 -12.47 -2.55
N LEU A 48 0.56 -12.29 -2.27
CA LEU A 48 -0.26 -11.23 -2.86
C LEU A 48 -0.40 -9.99 -1.94
N ILE A 49 0.18 -10.04 -0.74
CA ILE A 49 0.06 -9.02 0.32
C ILE A 49 1.44 -8.47 0.72
N THR A 50 2.49 -9.30 0.65
CA THR A 50 3.85 -9.04 1.17
C THR A 50 4.84 -8.79 0.04
#